data_AF-A0A820CG04-F1
#
_entry.id   AF-A0A820CG04-F1
#
_cell.length_a   1.000
_cell.length_b   1.000
_cell.length_c   1.000
_cell.angle_alpha   90.00
_cell.angle_beta   90.00
_cell.angle_gamma   90.00
#
_symmetry.space_group_name_H-M   'P 1'
#
loop_
_entity.id
_entity.type
_entity.pdbx_description
1 polymer ?
#
loop_
_entity_poly.entity_id
_entity_poly.type
_entity_poly.pdbx_seq_one_letter_code
_entity_poly.pdbx_strand_id
1 'polypeptide(L)' 'INITAEPWSSIIYGNEDNEDQIELSINEFCTQKAVFNSLNELKRFLQHSENAREHKKYSE' A
#
# COMPACT_ATOMS: atom_id res chain seq x y z
N ILE A 1 3.77 -2.41 -11.84
CA ILE A 1 5.21 -2.13 -11.98
C ILE A 1 5.92 -3.05 -11.00
N ASN A 2 6.71 -4.01 -11.50
CA ASN A 2 7.55 -4.86 -10.66
C ASN A 2 8.90 -4.13 -10.53
N ILE A 3 9.30 -3.78 -9.31
CA ILE A 3 10.54 -3.04 -9.04
C ILE A 3 11.51 -4.03 -8.39
N THR A 4 12.62 -4.32 -9.07
CA THR A 4 13.70 -5.21 -8.57
C THR A 4 14.86 -4.37 -8.08
N ALA A 5 15.59 -4.80 -7.04
CA ALA A 5 16.65 -3.98 -6.42
C ALA A 5 17.89 -3.79 -7.31
N GLU A 6 18.30 -4.84 -8.02
CA GLU A 6 19.46 -4.90 -8.92
C GLU A 6 19.66 -3.65 -9.82
N PRO A 7 18.71 -3.26 -10.70
CA PRO A 7 18.90 -2.08 -11.56
C PRO A 7 19.01 -0.77 -10.75
N TRP A 8 18.38 -0.68 -9.59
CA TRP A 8 18.39 0.54 -8.78
C TRP A 8 19.67 0.71 -7.97
N SER A 9 20.36 -0.37 -7.59
CA SER A 9 21.65 -0.27 -6.89
C SER A 9 22.67 0.45 -7.77
N SER A 10 22.78 0.02 -9.02
CA SER A 10 23.65 0.66 -10.01
C SER A 10 23.21 2.10 -10.32
N ILE A 11 21.90 2.38 -10.46
CA ILE A 11 21.39 3.72 -10.76
C ILE A 11 21.63 4.73 -9.62
N ILE A 12 21.40 4.32 -8.37
CA ILE A 12 21.44 5.22 -7.21
C ILE A 12 22.87 5.36 -6.68
N TYR A 13 23.60 4.25 -6.59
CA TYR A 13 24.89 4.20 -5.90
C TYR A 13 26.08 3.96 -6.84
N GLY A 14 25.85 3.62 -8.11
CA GLY A 14 26.91 3.32 -9.07
C GLY A 14 27.62 1.99 -8.84
N ASN A 15 27.08 1.13 -7.96
CA ASN A 15 27.62 -0.20 -7.64
C ASN A 15 26.51 -1.17 -7.22
N GLU A 16 26.86 -2.45 -7.09
CA GLU A 16 25.94 -3.53 -6.69
C GLU A 16 25.95 -3.75 -5.15
N ASP A 17 26.89 -3.14 -4.43
CA ASP A 17 27.08 -3.34 -2.97
C ASP A 17 25.89 -2.88 -2.11
N ASN A 18 24.93 -2.16 -2.68
CA ASN A 18 23.77 -1.58 -1.98
C ASN A 18 22.44 -2.24 -2.34
N GLU A 19 22.46 -3.39 -3.03
CA GLU A 19 21.25 -4.09 -3.46
C GLU A 19 20.35 -4.46 -2.28
N ASP A 20 20.91 -5.01 -1.19
CA ASP A 20 20.17 -5.39 0.02
C ASP A 20 19.43 -4.20 0.66
N GLN A 21 20.05 -3.01 0.67
CA GLN A 21 19.44 -1.80 1.25
C GLN A 21 18.27 -1.31 0.40
N ILE A 22 18.38 -1.45 -0.92
CA ILE A 22 17.32 -1.09 -1.85
C ILE A 22 16.18 -2.11 -1.75
N GLU A 23 16.49 -3.40 -1.66
CA GLU A 23 15.48 -4.43 -1.46
C GLU A 23 14.70 -4.20 -0.17
N LEU A 24 15.38 -3.86 0.93
CA LEU A 24 14.74 -3.45 2.18
C LEU A 24 13.79 -2.26 1.97
N SER A 25 14.26 -1.22 1.26
CA SER A 25 13.49 -0.01 1.01
C SER A 25 12.24 -0.28 0.13
N ILE A 26 12.38 -1.12 -0.89
CA ILE A 26 11.28 -1.57 -1.74
C ILE A 26 10.24 -2.34 -0.91
N ASN A 27 10.70 -3.26 -0.06
CA ASN A 27 9.84 -4.09 0.78
C ASN A 27 9.08 -3.24 1.81
N GLU A 28 9.74 -2.27 2.44
CA GLU A 28 9.09 -1.35 3.37
C GLU A 28 8.00 -0.54 2.66
N PHE A 29 8.31 0.06 1.50
CA PHE A 29 7.33 0.81 0.73
C PHE A 29 6.13 -0.05 0.31
N CYS A 30 6.37 -1.26 -0.18
CA CYS A 30 5.31 -2.21 -0.55
C CYS A 30 4.41 -2.55 0.65
N THR A 31 4.98 -2.73 1.83
CA THR A 31 4.25 -3.00 3.07
C THR A 31 3.40 -1.81 3.48
N GLN A 32 3.97 -0.60 3.51
CA GLN A 32 3.24 0.64 3.81
C GLN A 32 2.07 0.84 2.85
N LYS A 33 2.27 0.59 1.56
CA LYS A 33 1.23 0.67 0.54
C LYS A 33 0.11 -0.35 0.75
N ALA A 34 0.45 -1.59 1.12
CA ALA A 34 -0.53 -2.63 1.42
C ALA A 34 -1.42 -2.22 2.61
N VAL A 35 -0.81 -1.74 3.70
CA VAL A 35 -1.52 -1.24 4.89
C VAL A 35 -2.46 -0.08 4.50
N PHE A 36 -1.97 0.88 3.72
CA PHE A 36 -2.79 2.00 3.25
C PHE A 36 -4.00 1.55 2.42
N ASN A 37 -3.83 0.56 1.54
CA ASN A 37 -4.92 0.00 0.75
C ASN A 37 -5.97 -0.66 1.65
N SER A 38 -5.56 -1.48 2.62
CA SER A 38 -6.49 -2.13 3.55
C SER A 38 -7.26 -1.12 4.41
N LEU A 39 -6.62 -0.02 4.83
CA LEU A 39 -7.31 1.06 5.54
C LEU A 39 -8.36 1.75 4.67
N ASN A 40 -8.09 1.96 3.39
CA ASN A 40 -9.07 2.53 2.46
C ASN A 40 -10.24 1.58 2.19
N GLU A 41 -9.98 0.27 2.09
CA GLU A 41 -11.03 -0.74 1.98
C GLU A 41 -11.92 -0.77 3.21
N LEU A 42 -11.32 -0.76 4.41
CA LEU A 42 -12.06 -0.67 5.67
C LEU A 42 -12.91 0.60 5.74
N LYS A 43 -12.36 1.75 5.34
CA LYS A 43 -13.10 3.01 5.28
C LYS A 43 -14.34 2.90 4.37
N ARG A 44 -14.19 2.31 3.17
CA ARG A 44 -15.32 2.10 2.24
C ARG A 44 -16.38 1.19 2.85
N PHE A 45 -15.96 0.10 3.48
CA PHE A 45 -16.87 -0.83 4.14
C PHE A 45 -17.68 -0.13 5.24
N LEU A 46 -17.03 0.65 6.11
CA LEU A 46 -17.70 1.39 7.17
C LEU A 46 -18.71 2.39 6.61
N GLN A 47 -18.33 3.18 5.60
CA GLN A 47 -19.24 4.13 4.94
C GLN A 47 -20.47 3.43 4.34
N HIS A 48 -20.29 2.27 3.70
CA HIS A 48 -21.43 1.51 3.17
C HIS A 48 -22.35 0.98 4.27
N SER A 49 -21.77 0.54 5.39
CA SER A 49 -22.55 0.06 6.54
C SER A 49 -23.37 1.18 7.20
N GLU A 50 -22.80 2.38 7.33
CA GLU A 50 -23.50 3.55 7.87
C GLU A 50 -24.64 3.98 6.95
N ASN A 51 -24.37 4.08 5.65
CA ASN A 51 -25.38 4.42 4.65
C ASN A 51 -26.54 3.41 4.65
N ALA A 52 -26.23 2.11 4.69
CA ALA A 52 -27.25 1.06 4.74
C ALA A 52 -28.14 1.17 6.00
N ARG A 53 -27.53 1.52 7.14
CA ARG A 53 -28.25 1.75 8.40
C ARG A 53 -29.16 2.97 8.32
N GLU A 54 -28.68 4.07 7.74
CA GLU A 54 -29.48 5.29 7.55
C GLU A 54 -30.67 5.05 6.63
N HIS A 55 -30.46 4.38 5.49
CA HIS A 55 -31.56 4.01 4.58
C HIS A 55 -32.66 3.21 5.28
N LYS A 56 -32.30 2.24 6.13
CA LYS A 56 -33.28 1.47 6.89
C LYS A 56 -34.13 2.33 7.82
N LYS A 57 -33.51 3.32 8.50
CA LYS A 57 -34.19 4.21 9.44
C LYS A 57 -35.22 5.13 8.78
N TYR A 58 -35.01 5.52 7.52
CA TYR A 58 -35.92 6.41 6.79
C TYR A 58 -36.95 5.65 5.91
N SER A 59 -36.82 4.32 5.80
CA SER A 59 -37.78 3.46 5.09
C SER A 59 -38.85 2.84 6.00
N GLU A 60 -38.71 2.99 7.32
CA GLU A 60 -39.68 2.64 8.36
C GLU A 60 -40.53 3.85 8.74
#